data_AF-A0A6V7XEU7-F1
#
_entry.id   AF-A0A6V7XEU7-F1
#
_cell.length_a   1.000
_cell.length_b   1.000
_cell.length_c   1.000
_cell.angle_alpha   90.00
_cell.angle_beta   90.00
_cell.angle_gamma   90.00
#
_symmetry.space_group_name_H-M   'P 1'
#
loop_
_entity.id
_entity.type
_entity.pdbx_description
1 polymer ?
#
loop_
_entity_poly.entity_id
_entity_poly.type
_entity_poly.pdbx_seq_one_letter_code
_entity_poly.pdbx_strand_id
1 'polypeptide(L)' 'MGPGLTIIGANLKYDDKVSFHNVSVYGYNNEKTRMAYACIENSGESASFKGYAPGQPGNGPTCTYDASEVKVIN' A
#
# COMPACT_ATOMS: atom_id res chain seq x y z
N MET A 1 -8.94 2.73 11.56
CA MET A 1 -8.24 1.68 10.79
C MET A 1 -7.92 0.53 11.75
N GLY A 2 -8.29 -0.71 11.42
CA GLY A 2 -7.94 -1.92 12.20
C GLY A 2 -6.49 -2.40 11.96
N PRO A 3 -6.02 -3.43 12.70
CA PRO A 3 -4.65 -3.94 12.60
C PRO A 3 -4.36 -4.50 11.20
N GLY A 4 -3.22 -4.12 10.62
CA GLY A 4 -2.69 -4.67 9.37
C GLY A 4 -3.22 -4.06 8.06
N LEU A 5 -3.90 -2.92 8.07
CA LEU A 5 -4.55 -2.39 6.85
C LEU A 5 -3.61 -1.91 5.75
N THR A 6 -2.49 -1.27 6.10
CA THR A 6 -1.67 -0.51 5.13
C THR A 6 -0.19 -0.44 5.52
N ILE A 7 0.74 -0.64 4.58
CA ILE A 7 2.19 -0.41 4.84
C ILE A 7 2.48 1.08 4.89
N ILE A 8 2.05 1.85 3.87
CA ILE A 8 2.26 3.30 3.81
C ILE A 8 1.12 4.04 3.12
N GLY A 9 0.86 5.27 3.57
CA GLY A 9 0.02 6.23 2.88
C GLY A 9 0.81 7.45 2.47
N ALA A 10 0.90 7.69 1.17
CA ALA A 10 1.64 8.79 0.57
C ALA A 10 0.71 9.96 0.24
N ASN A 11 1.18 11.18 0.46
CA ASN A 11 0.41 12.39 0.24
C ASN A 11 0.68 12.99 -1.14
N LEU A 12 -0.37 13.03 -1.96
CA LEU A 12 -0.36 13.63 -3.30
C LEU A 12 -0.06 15.13 -3.27
N LYS A 13 -0.57 15.85 -2.25
CA LYS A 13 -0.44 17.31 -2.15
C LYS A 13 0.99 17.76 -1.87
N TYR A 14 1.76 16.93 -1.18
CA TYR A 14 3.15 17.22 -0.81
C TYR A 14 4.17 16.51 -1.70
N ASP A 15 3.71 15.92 -2.82
CA ASP A 15 4.53 15.23 -3.81
C ASP A 15 5.39 14.10 -3.22
N ASP A 16 4.85 13.38 -2.23
CA ASP A 16 5.51 12.21 -1.66
C ASP A 16 5.79 11.17 -2.76
N LYS A 17 6.97 10.56 -2.74
CA LYS A 17 7.33 9.47 -3.66
C LYS A 17 7.68 8.23 -2.87
N VAL A 18 7.02 7.13 -3.22
CA VAL A 18 7.16 5.82 -2.58
C VAL A 18 7.38 4.77 -3.66
N SER A 19 8.48 4.07 -3.53
CA SER A 19 8.77 2.84 -4.27
C SER A 19 9.08 1.72 -3.28
N PHE A 20 8.61 0.52 -3.58
CA PHE A 20 8.99 -0.68 -2.83
C PHE A 20 10.02 -1.48 -3.59
N HIS A 21 10.90 -2.13 -2.84
CA HIS A 21 11.82 -3.12 -3.38
C HIS A 21 11.94 -4.32 -2.43
N ASN A 22 11.61 -5.51 -2.93
CA ASN A 22 11.67 -6.80 -2.26
C ASN A 22 11.10 -6.79 -0.81
N VAL A 23 9.92 -6.21 -0.64
CA VAL A 23 9.23 -6.13 0.66
C VAL A 23 8.48 -7.42 0.92
N SER A 24 8.79 -8.05 2.05
CA SER A 24 8.10 -9.24 2.56
C SER A 24 7.36 -8.89 3.84
N VAL A 25 6.05 -9.11 3.85
CA VAL A 25 5.21 -8.94 5.04
C VAL A 25 4.84 -10.31 5.57
N TYR A 26 5.25 -10.62 6.81
CA TYR A 26 4.99 -11.91 7.44
C TYR A 26 3.74 -11.87 8.31
N GLY A 27 2.90 -12.91 8.21
CA GLY A 27 1.57 -12.93 8.83
C GLY A 27 0.55 -12.13 8.02
N TYR A 28 -0.73 -12.17 8.39
CA TYR A 28 -1.84 -11.46 7.72
C TYR A 28 -2.44 -12.17 6.48
N ASN A 29 -2.71 -13.47 6.56
CA ASN A 29 -3.40 -14.22 5.49
C ASN A 29 -4.65 -14.98 5.96
N ASN A 30 -5.39 -14.41 6.91
CA ASN A 30 -6.78 -14.81 7.14
C ASN A 30 -7.71 -13.62 6.86
N GLU A 31 -8.98 -13.88 6.55
CA GLU A 31 -9.94 -12.84 6.18
C GLU A 31 -10.06 -11.70 7.22
N LYS A 32 -9.74 -11.97 8.49
CA LYS A 32 -9.82 -11.01 9.59
C LYS A 32 -8.55 -10.18 9.79
N THR A 33 -7.43 -10.62 9.22
CA THR A 33 -6.13 -9.96 9.38
C THR A 33 -5.47 -9.58 8.06
N ARG A 34 -6.06 -9.92 6.90
CA ARG A 34 -5.45 -9.67 5.60
C ARG A 34 -5.13 -8.19 5.39
N MET A 35 -3.91 -7.93 4.94
CA MET A 35 -3.52 -6.59 4.53
C MET A 35 -4.35 -6.10 3.35
N ALA A 36 -4.99 -4.95 3.51
CA ALA A 36 -5.83 -4.37 2.47
C ALA A 36 -5.01 -3.64 1.41
N TYR A 37 -3.98 -2.91 1.83
CA TYR A 37 -3.19 -2.05 0.96
C TYR A 37 -1.69 -2.17 1.25
N ALA A 38 -0.87 -2.30 0.22
CA ALA A 38 0.55 -2.02 0.29
C ALA A 38 0.80 -0.50 0.30
N CYS A 39 0.12 0.25 -0.55
CA CYS A 39 0.26 1.71 -0.63
C CYS A 39 -1.11 2.37 -0.81
N ILE A 40 -1.32 3.52 -0.17
CA ILE A 40 -2.47 4.39 -0.46
C ILE A 40 -2.01 5.78 -0.87
N GLU A 41 -2.70 6.39 -1.81
CA GLU A 41 -2.47 7.77 -2.24
C GLU A 41 -3.63 8.62 -1.73
N ASN A 42 -3.32 9.65 -0.94
CA ASN A 42 -4.31 10.53 -0.37
C ASN A 42 -3.97 12.00 -0.71
N SER A 43 -4.98 12.79 -1.03
CA SER A 43 -4.85 14.25 -1.25
C SER A 43 -4.82 15.05 0.06
N GLY A 44 -5.17 14.43 1.19
CA GLY A 44 -5.26 15.06 2.50
C GLY A 44 -6.46 15.98 2.70
N GLU A 45 -7.21 16.29 1.63
CA GLU A 45 -8.34 17.25 1.65
C GLU A 45 -9.71 16.55 1.61
N SER A 46 -9.75 15.27 1.24
CA SER A 46 -10.97 14.46 1.22
C SER A 46 -10.70 13.04 1.74
N ALA A 47 -11.73 12.35 2.20
CA ALA A 47 -11.64 10.94 2.59
C ALA A 47 -11.45 9.98 1.39
N SER A 48 -11.19 10.52 0.19
CA SER A 48 -10.92 9.74 -1.02
C SER A 48 -9.44 9.39 -1.08
N PHE A 49 -9.15 8.11 -1.23
CA PHE A 49 -7.80 7.60 -1.45
C PHE A 49 -7.84 6.54 -2.55
N LYS A 50 -6.71 6.38 -3.23
CA LYS A 50 -6.47 5.26 -4.15
C LYS A 50 -5.56 4.26 -3.46
N GLY A 51 -6.03 3.04 -3.25
CA GLY A 51 -5.27 1.98 -2.61
C GLY A 51 -4.76 0.93 -3.59
N TYR A 52 -3.57 0.41 -3.34
CA TYR A 52 -2.94 -0.69 -4.08
C TYR A 52 -2.71 -1.84 -3.11
N ALA A 53 -3.22 -3.04 -3.39
CA ALA A 53 -3.04 -4.21 -2.54
C ALA A 53 -1.63 -4.84 -2.71
N PRO A 54 -1.14 -5.63 -1.73
CA PRO A 54 0.03 -6.48 -1.95
C PRO A 54 -0.18 -7.39 -3.18
N GLY A 55 0.87 -7.60 -3.98
CA GLY A 55 0.77 -8.33 -5.25
C GLY A 55 0.13 -7.54 -6.41
N GLN A 56 -0.20 -6.26 -6.20
CA GLN A 56 -0.60 -5.34 -7.27
C GLN A 56 0.47 -4.27 -7.49
N PRO A 57 0.68 -3.79 -8.72
CA PRO A 57 1.62 -2.72 -8.98
C PRO A 57 1.06 -1.38 -8.48
N GLY A 58 1.93 -0.54 -7.91
CA GLY A 58 1.68 0.88 -7.72
C GLY A 58 1.87 1.61 -9.02
N ASN A 59 0.80 2.18 -9.59
CA ASN A 59 0.81 2.91 -10.86
C ASN A 59 0.25 4.33 -10.70
N GLY A 60 0.49 4.95 -9.55
CA GLY A 60 0.01 6.30 -9.28
C GLY A 60 1.14 7.31 -9.14
N PRO A 61 0.81 8.59 -8.90
CA PRO A 61 1.76 9.67 -8.87
C PRO A 61 2.73 9.60 -7.68
N THR A 62 2.33 8.91 -6.61
CA THR A 62 3.13 8.80 -5.37
C THR A 62 3.54 7.37 -5.08
N CYS A 63 2.68 6.39 -5.37
CA CYS A 63 2.97 4.97 -5.24
C CYS A 63 3.40 4.38 -6.59
N THR A 64 4.69 4.12 -6.79
CA THR A 64 5.23 3.56 -8.04
C THR A 64 6.14 2.36 -7.77
N TYR A 65 5.67 1.15 -8.08
CA TYR A 65 6.40 -0.10 -7.88
C TYR A 65 5.74 -1.27 -8.63
N ASP A 66 6.52 -2.32 -8.94
CA ASP A 66 6.00 -3.51 -9.61
C ASP A 66 5.23 -4.44 -8.66
N ALA A 67 4.31 -5.23 -9.22
CA ALA A 67 3.47 -6.18 -8.47
C ALA A 67 4.28 -7.18 -7.63
N SER A 68 5.48 -7.54 -8.09
CA SER A 68 6.38 -8.47 -7.40
C SER A 68 7.11 -7.87 -6.21
N GLU A 69 7.08 -6.55 -6.02
CA GLU A 69 7.91 -5.88 -5.01
C GLU A 69 7.32 -5.95 -3.60
N VAL A 70 6.03 -6.30 -3.47
CA VAL A 70 5.38 -6.50 -2.17
C VAL A 70 4.69 -7.85 -2.14
N LYS A 71 5.19 -8.74 -1.29
CA LYS A 71 4.66 -10.09 -1.10
C LYS A 71 4.25 -10.30 0.35
N VAL A 72 3.12 -10.98 0.55
CA VAL A 72 2.71 -11.48 1.87
C VAL A 72 3.21 -12.92 2.00
N ILE A 73 3.98 -13.19 3.05
CA ILE A 73 4.56 -14.50 3.35
C ILE A 73 3.87 -15.07 4.58
N ASN A 74 3.52 -16.36 4.51
CA ASN A 74 2.96 -17.12 5.62
C ASN A 74 4.06 -17.80 6.44
#